data_AF-A0A222AJG5-F1
#
_entry.id   AF-A0A222AJG5-F1
#
_cell.length_a   1.000
_cell.length_b   1.000
_cell.length_c   1.000
_cell.angle_alpha   90.00
_cell.angle_beta   90.00
_cell.angle_gamma   90.00
#
_symmetry.space_group_name_H-M   'P 1'
#
loop_
_entity.id
_entity.type
_entity.pdbx_description
1 polymer ?
#
loop_
_entity_poly.entity_id
_entity_poly.type
_entity_poly.pdbx_seq_one_letter_code
_entity_poly.pdbx_strand_id
1 'polypeptide(L)'
;WRHPPGDEIYRKDNLSVWQVDGRKHKQYCQQLCLLAKFFLDHKTLYYDVEPFLFYVMTNADHEGCHIVGYFSKEKNSFLNYNVSCILTLPPYQRQGYGRLLIDFSYLLTKEEGKVGSPETPLSDLGLISYRSYWKEALLKRLCSAPGPTLCIRDLSKDLAIASSDIVSTLQERGLMKYWKGKHIVLKKQEVLE
;
A
#
# COMPACT_ATOMS: atom_id res chain seq x y z
N TRP A 1 25.27 -9.37 7.25
CA TRP A 1 24.43 -9.60 6.06
C TRP A 1 24.49 -8.37 5.18
N ARG A 2 24.60 -8.53 3.86
CA ARG A 2 24.64 -7.42 2.89
C ARG A 2 23.27 -7.16 2.22
N HIS A 3 22.22 -7.84 2.66
CA HIS A 3 20.84 -7.67 2.19
C HIS A 3 19.85 -8.25 3.23
N PRO A 4 18.54 -7.96 3.15
CA PRO A 4 17.52 -8.58 4.00
C PRO A 4 17.52 -10.11 3.90
N PRO A 5 17.26 -10.84 5.00
CA PRO A 5 17.16 -12.29 4.98
C PRO A 5 15.79 -12.70 4.45
N GLY A 6 15.72 -13.27 3.25
CA GLY A 6 14.47 -13.67 2.62
C GLY A 6 14.61 -13.80 1.12
N ASP A 7 13.47 -13.95 0.44
CA ASP A 7 13.44 -14.13 -1.00
C ASP A 7 13.33 -12.77 -1.71
N GLU A 8 14.21 -12.52 -2.68
CA GLU A 8 14.08 -11.37 -3.57
C GLU A 8 12.95 -11.63 -4.57
N ILE A 9 11.82 -10.96 -4.40
CA ILE A 9 10.61 -11.18 -5.21
C ILE A 9 10.42 -10.13 -6.31
N TYR A 10 11.23 -9.07 -6.29
CA TYR A 10 11.24 -8.04 -7.31
C TYR A 10 12.61 -7.39 -7.38
N ARG A 11 13.10 -7.19 -8.60
CA ARG A 11 14.34 -6.47 -8.93
C ARG A 11 14.10 -5.62 -10.17
N LYS A 12 14.44 -4.34 -10.08
CA LYS A 12 14.57 -3.44 -11.24
C LYS A 12 15.73 -2.49 -11.00
N ASP A 13 16.77 -2.59 -11.82
CA ASP A 13 18.02 -1.84 -11.65
C ASP A 13 18.57 -2.04 -10.22
N ASN A 14 18.82 -0.95 -9.49
CA ASN A 14 19.30 -1.02 -8.11
C ASN A 14 18.18 -1.24 -7.09
N LEU A 15 16.90 -1.10 -7.47
CA LEU A 15 15.76 -1.24 -6.57
C LEU A 15 15.36 -2.72 -6.44
N SER A 16 15.19 -3.19 -5.21
CA SER A 16 14.73 -4.56 -4.92
C SER A 16 13.67 -4.58 -3.83
N VAL A 17 12.80 -5.60 -3.86
CA VAL A 17 11.86 -5.89 -2.76
C VAL A 17 12.05 -7.33 -2.30
N TRP A 18 12.28 -7.49 -1.01
CA TRP A 18 12.53 -8.76 -0.34
C TRP A 18 11.33 -9.17 0.48
N GLN A 19 10.84 -10.40 0.30
CA GLN A 19 9.83 -10.99 1.16
C GLN A 19 10.52 -11.74 2.30
N VAL A 20 10.25 -11.30 3.52
CA VAL A 20 10.83 -11.85 4.75
C VAL A 20 9.70 -12.41 5.62
N ASP A 21 9.74 -13.72 5.88
CA ASP A 21 8.77 -14.37 6.76
C ASP A 21 9.18 -14.18 8.24
N GLY A 22 8.32 -13.52 9.03
CA GLY A 22 8.57 -13.28 10.45
C GLY A 22 8.72 -14.53 11.31
N ARG A 23 8.17 -15.67 10.90
CA ARG A 23 8.38 -16.97 11.55
C ARG A 23 9.75 -17.57 11.25
N LYS A 24 10.26 -17.39 10.03
CA LYS A 24 11.58 -17.90 9.62
C LYS A 24 12.72 -17.02 10.10
N HIS A 25 12.53 -15.69 10.10
CA HIS A 25 13.56 -14.71 10.42
C HIS A 25 13.17 -13.80 11.60
N LYS A 26 12.72 -14.42 12.71
CA LYS A 26 12.17 -13.73 13.89
C LYS A 26 13.03 -12.57 14.40
N GLN A 27 14.32 -12.80 14.61
CA GLN A 27 15.23 -11.78 15.15
C GLN A 27 15.33 -10.54 14.24
N TYR A 28 15.46 -10.75 12.93
CA TYR A 28 15.53 -9.66 11.95
C TYR A 28 14.23 -8.83 11.95
N CYS A 29 13.08 -9.50 11.91
CA CYS A 29 11.78 -8.83 11.91
C CYS A 29 11.50 -8.07 13.22
N GLN A 30 11.92 -8.60 14.37
CA GLN A 30 11.83 -7.90 15.65
C GLN A 30 12.70 -6.63 15.66
N GLN A 31 13.95 -6.71 15.17
CA GLN A 31 14.82 -5.54 15.04
C GLN A 31 14.24 -4.48 14.10
N LEU A 32 13.67 -4.90 12.97
CA LEU A 32 12.98 -4.01 12.04
C LEU A 32 11.75 -3.35 12.69
N CYS A 33 10.98 -4.11 13.47
CA CYS A 33 9.84 -3.59 14.21
C CYS A 33 10.25 -2.56 15.27
N LEU A 34 11.33 -2.83 16.02
CA LEU A 34 11.89 -1.90 17.01
C LEU A 34 12.38 -0.61 16.35
N LEU A 35 13.10 -0.72 15.22
CA LEU A 35 13.50 0.45 14.43
C LEU A 35 12.28 1.27 13.99
N ALA A 36 11.23 0.60 13.50
CA ALA A 36 10.02 1.27 13.04
C ALA A 36 9.25 1.96 14.16
N LYS A 37 9.30 1.44 15.40
CA LYS A 37 8.60 2.00 16.56
C LYS A 37 9.04 3.42 16.91
N PHE A 38 10.27 3.81 16.56
CA PHE A 38 10.77 5.18 16.70
C PHE A 38 10.06 6.19 15.79
N PHE A 39 9.42 5.71 14.72
CA PHE A 39 8.79 6.57 13.70
C PHE A 39 7.28 6.30 13.54
N LEU A 40 6.74 5.31 14.24
CA LEU A 40 5.34 4.91 14.20
C LEU A 40 4.76 4.88 15.62
N ASP A 41 3.95 5.87 15.96
CA ASP A 41 3.37 6.02 17.30
C ASP A 41 2.44 4.87 17.67
N HIS A 42 1.60 4.42 16.71
CA HIS A 42 0.59 3.39 16.93
C HIS A 42 1.08 1.95 16.73
N LYS A 43 2.39 1.72 16.57
CA LYS A 43 2.91 0.36 16.44
C LYS A 43 2.93 -0.35 17.80
N THR A 44 2.04 -1.33 17.97
CA THR A 44 1.87 -2.09 19.22
C THR A 44 2.57 -3.46 19.20
N LEU A 45 2.66 -4.10 18.03
CA LEU A 45 3.27 -5.41 17.85
C LEU A 45 4.70 -5.30 17.33
N TYR A 46 5.67 -5.73 18.15
CA TYR A 46 7.09 -5.74 17.82
C TYR A 46 7.84 -7.01 18.24
N TYR A 47 7.27 -7.87 19.12
CA TYR A 47 7.84 -9.17 19.47
C TYR A 47 7.19 -10.35 18.74
N ASP A 48 5.85 -10.32 18.59
CA ASP A 48 5.07 -11.35 17.91
C ASP A 48 5.03 -11.06 16.40
N VAL A 49 6.08 -11.48 15.70
CA VAL A 49 6.30 -11.19 14.28
C VAL A 49 5.91 -12.37 13.37
N GLU A 50 5.73 -13.55 13.94
CA GLU A 50 5.41 -14.80 13.24
C GLU A 50 4.14 -14.76 12.37
N PRO A 51 3.07 -14.02 12.75
CA PRO A 51 1.88 -13.89 11.91
C PRO A 51 2.08 -13.05 10.64
N PHE A 52 3.23 -12.36 10.50
CA PHE A 52 3.44 -11.35 9.47
C PHE A 52 4.45 -11.78 8.40
N LEU A 53 4.21 -11.30 7.18
CA LEU A 53 5.22 -11.15 6.13
C LEU A 53 5.69 -9.70 6.10
N PHE A 54 6.98 -9.50 5.86
CA PHE A 54 7.61 -8.20 5.72
C PHE A 54 8.12 -8.04 4.29
N TYR A 55 7.75 -6.94 3.64
CA TYR A 55 8.17 -6.59 2.30
C TYR A 55 9.17 -5.44 2.39
N VAL A 56 10.45 -5.78 2.36
CA VAL A 56 11.55 -4.84 2.61
C VAL A 56 12.07 -4.32 1.28
N MET A 57 11.93 -3.02 1.06
CA MET A 57 12.46 -2.35 -0.12
C MET A 57 13.90 -1.89 0.14
N THR A 58 14.78 -2.14 -0.82
CA THR A 58 16.19 -1.79 -0.73
C THR A 58 16.69 -1.11 -2.00
N ASN A 59 17.69 -0.25 -1.85
CA ASN A 59 18.50 0.25 -2.96
C ASN A 59 19.90 -0.37 -2.89
N ALA A 60 20.36 -0.98 -3.98
CA ALA A 60 21.63 -1.69 -4.05
C ALA A 60 22.76 -0.79 -4.55
N ASP A 61 23.95 -0.98 -3.98
CA ASP A 61 25.21 -0.46 -4.48
C ASP A 61 26.32 -1.53 -4.39
N HIS A 62 27.58 -1.10 -4.52
CA HIS A 62 28.75 -1.98 -4.45
C HIS A 62 28.99 -2.61 -3.06
N GLU A 63 28.43 -2.05 -1.98
CA GLU A 63 28.57 -2.54 -0.62
C GLU A 63 27.44 -3.50 -0.22
N GLY A 64 26.24 -3.31 -0.76
CA GLY A 64 25.11 -4.20 -0.52
C GLY A 64 23.73 -3.59 -0.85
N CYS A 65 22.69 -4.16 -0.27
CA CYS A 65 21.31 -3.72 -0.39
C CYS A 65 20.91 -2.94 0.87
N HIS A 66 20.74 -1.62 0.72
CA HIS A 66 20.42 -0.70 1.80
C HIS A 66 18.91 -0.53 1.93
N ILE A 67 18.37 -0.79 3.11
CA ILE A 67 16.93 -0.62 3.36
C ILE A 67 16.51 0.85 3.17
N VAL A 68 15.45 1.06 2.39
CA VAL A 68 14.83 2.38 2.21
C VAL A 68 13.48 2.47 2.94
N GLY A 69 12.80 1.33 3.09
CA GLY A 69 11.52 1.24 3.76
C GLY A 69 10.96 -0.18 3.71
N TYR A 70 9.81 -0.39 4.34
CA TYR A 70 9.11 -1.66 4.29
C TYR A 70 7.61 -1.47 4.51
N PHE A 71 6.84 -2.51 4.21
CA PHE A 71 5.53 -2.71 4.83
C PHE A 71 5.40 -4.13 5.36
N SER A 72 4.58 -4.32 6.40
CA SER A 72 4.20 -5.64 6.90
C SER A 72 2.76 -5.98 6.50
N LYS A 73 2.48 -7.26 6.33
CA LYS A 73 1.16 -7.80 5.99
C LYS A 73 0.90 -9.05 6.82
N GLU A 74 -0.25 -9.14 7.47
CA GLU A 74 -0.69 -10.38 8.11
C GLU A 74 -0.83 -11.50 7.08
N LYS A 75 -0.34 -12.69 7.42
CA LYS A 75 -0.53 -13.89 6.57
C LYS A 75 -2.00 -14.23 6.40
N ASN A 76 -2.79 -14.01 7.45
CA ASN A 76 -4.22 -14.29 7.51
C ASN A 76 -4.96 -13.07 8.08
N SER A 77 -5.34 -12.12 7.24
CA SER A 77 -6.13 -10.95 7.67
C SER A 77 -7.62 -11.18 7.44
N PHE A 78 -8.43 -11.19 8.51
CA PHE A 78 -9.89 -11.36 8.42
C PHE A 78 -10.58 -10.17 7.75
N LEU A 79 -10.02 -8.97 7.91
CA LEU A 79 -10.54 -7.73 7.34
C LEU A 79 -9.97 -7.41 5.95
N ASN A 80 -9.18 -8.34 5.37
CA ASN A 80 -8.45 -8.15 4.13
C ASN A 80 -7.54 -6.91 4.14
N TYR A 81 -6.88 -6.64 5.27
CA TYR A 81 -5.85 -5.62 5.29
C TYR A 81 -4.66 -6.09 4.47
N ASN A 82 -4.28 -5.31 3.46
CA ASN A 82 -3.12 -5.62 2.62
C ASN A 82 -1.82 -5.02 3.18
N VAL A 83 -1.93 -4.13 4.16
CA VAL A 83 -0.83 -3.50 4.90
C VAL A 83 -1.23 -3.34 6.36
N SER A 84 -0.37 -3.78 7.28
CA SER A 84 -0.50 -3.56 8.74
C SER A 84 0.34 -2.38 9.21
N CYS A 85 1.59 -2.30 8.74
CA CYS A 85 2.47 -1.16 8.99
C CYS A 85 3.20 -0.82 7.69
N ILE A 86 3.44 0.45 7.44
CA ILE A 86 4.24 0.93 6.30
C ILE A 86 5.15 2.06 6.76
N LEU A 87 6.42 2.01 6.36
CA LEU A 87 7.41 3.00 6.72
C LEU A 87 8.41 3.21 5.59
N THR A 88 8.63 4.47 5.22
CA THR A 88 9.86 4.89 4.54
C THR A 88 10.77 5.51 5.58
N LEU A 89 12.02 5.06 5.65
CA LEU A 89 12.97 5.57 6.64
C LEU A 89 13.21 7.08 6.40
N PRO A 90 13.40 7.88 7.47
CA PRO A 90 13.46 9.34 7.35
C PRO A 90 14.37 9.89 6.24
N PRO A 91 15.61 9.39 6.04
CA PRO A 91 16.50 9.90 4.98
C PRO A 91 15.97 9.71 3.55
N TYR A 92 15.03 8.79 3.36
CA TYR A 92 14.48 8.41 2.05
C TYR A 92 13.03 8.92 1.86
N GLN A 93 12.48 9.67 2.82
CA GLN A 93 11.15 10.24 2.68
C GLN A 93 11.09 11.28 1.56
N ARG A 94 9.90 11.47 0.97
CA ARG A 94 9.63 12.41 -0.14
C ARG A 94 10.43 12.15 -1.44
N GLN A 95 11.05 10.99 -1.59
CA GLN A 95 11.75 10.57 -2.81
C GLN A 95 10.95 9.55 -3.66
N GLY A 96 9.65 9.38 -3.37
CA GLY A 96 8.77 8.45 -4.10
C GLY A 96 8.70 7.02 -3.54
N TYR A 97 9.60 6.61 -2.65
CA TYR A 97 9.60 5.24 -2.09
C TYR A 97 8.32 4.87 -1.33
N GLY A 98 7.73 5.81 -0.58
CA GLY A 98 6.45 5.57 0.09
C GLY A 98 5.33 5.26 -0.91
N ARG A 99 5.33 5.91 -2.07
CA ARG A 99 4.38 5.63 -3.16
C ARG A 99 4.64 4.25 -3.75
N LEU A 100 5.89 3.90 -4.02
CA LEU A 100 6.28 2.57 -4.53
C LEU A 100 5.91 1.43 -3.57
N LEU A 101 6.03 1.63 -2.25
CA LEU A 101 5.61 0.65 -1.24
C LEU A 101 4.09 0.42 -1.29
N ILE A 102 3.29 1.47 -1.47
CA ILE A 102 1.83 1.36 -1.64
C ILE A 102 1.49 0.70 -2.99
N ASP A 103 2.15 1.09 -4.09
CA ASP A 103 1.98 0.44 -5.40
C ASP A 103 2.24 -1.07 -5.29
N PHE A 104 3.32 -1.45 -4.61
CA PHE A 104 3.70 -2.85 -4.44
C PHE A 104 2.70 -3.63 -3.57
N SER A 105 2.16 -3.04 -2.50
CA SER A 105 1.14 -3.73 -1.67
C SER A 105 -0.14 -4.01 -2.45
N TYR A 106 -0.58 -3.08 -3.32
CA TYR A 106 -1.71 -3.30 -4.20
C TYR A 106 -1.39 -4.25 -5.37
N LEU A 107 -0.16 -4.27 -5.88
CA LEU A 107 0.28 -5.26 -6.86
C LEU A 107 0.10 -6.68 -6.31
N LEU A 108 0.57 -6.94 -5.08
CA LEU A 108 0.35 -8.24 -4.43
C LEU A 108 -1.13 -8.56 -4.22
N THR A 109 -1.93 -7.55 -3.87
CA THR A 109 -3.37 -7.72 -3.66
C THR A 109 -4.07 -8.13 -4.97
N LYS A 110 -3.64 -7.57 -6.11
CA LYS A 110 -4.12 -7.96 -7.45
C LYS A 110 -3.72 -9.38 -7.82
N GLU A 111 -2.46 -9.75 -7.59
CA GLU A 111 -1.99 -11.12 -7.85
C GLU A 111 -2.73 -12.16 -6.99
N GLU A 112 -3.16 -11.79 -5.78
CA GLU A 112 -4.01 -12.64 -4.93
C GLU A 112 -5.48 -12.69 -5.38
N GLY A 113 -5.88 -11.91 -6.39
CA GLY A 113 -7.27 -11.80 -6.83
C GLY A 113 -8.20 -11.18 -5.77
N LYS A 114 -7.66 -10.36 -4.86
CA LYS A 114 -8.38 -9.79 -3.72
C LYS A 114 -8.61 -8.29 -3.88
N VAL A 115 -9.37 -7.73 -2.93
CA VAL A 115 -9.44 -6.29 -2.67
C VAL A 115 -8.89 -6.03 -1.27
N GLY A 116 -8.26 -4.88 -1.06
CA GLY A 116 -7.62 -4.57 0.22
C GLY A 116 -7.61 -3.09 0.56
N SER A 117 -7.35 -2.84 1.83
CA SER A 117 -7.20 -1.52 2.45
C SER A 117 -6.05 -1.60 3.46
N PRO A 118 -5.34 -0.51 3.78
CA PRO A 118 -4.43 -0.52 4.92
C PRO A 118 -5.20 -0.63 6.25
N GLU A 119 -4.54 -1.18 7.27
CA GLU A 119 -5.04 -1.20 8.63
C GLU A 119 -5.25 0.23 9.18
N THR A 120 -6.32 0.41 9.94
CA THR A 120 -6.69 1.69 10.56
C THR A 120 -6.49 1.66 12.09
N PRO A 121 -6.12 2.77 12.74
CA PRO A 121 -5.92 4.11 12.17
C PRO A 121 -4.55 4.26 11.45
N LEU A 122 -4.55 5.01 10.34
CA LEU A 122 -3.32 5.44 9.67
C LEU A 122 -2.68 6.62 10.42
N SER A 123 -1.36 6.77 10.31
CA SER A 123 -0.69 8.03 10.66
C SER A 123 -1.09 9.15 9.68
N ASP A 124 -0.94 10.41 10.08
CA ASP A 124 -1.28 11.57 9.23
C ASP A 124 -0.56 11.52 7.87
N LEU A 125 0.74 11.21 7.87
CA LEU A 125 1.53 11.03 6.64
C LEU A 125 1.05 9.82 5.82
N GLY A 126 0.66 8.73 6.48
CA GLY A 126 0.08 7.56 5.84
C GLY A 126 -1.23 7.91 5.14
N LEU A 127 -2.15 8.58 5.83
CA LEU A 127 -3.45 8.98 5.31
C LEU A 127 -3.32 9.91 4.09
N ILE A 128 -2.43 10.91 4.15
CA ILE A 128 -2.16 11.80 3.01
C ILE A 128 -1.63 10.99 1.80
N SER A 129 -0.71 10.05 2.05
CA SER A 129 -0.10 9.22 1.00
C SER A 129 -1.13 8.31 0.32
N TYR A 130 -1.97 7.62 1.11
CA TYR A 130 -3.03 6.75 0.58
C TYR A 130 -4.12 7.54 -0.16
N ARG A 131 -4.58 8.68 0.37
CA ARG A 131 -5.54 9.55 -0.34
C ARG A 131 -5.00 10.03 -1.68
N SER A 132 -3.73 10.42 -1.73
CA SER A 132 -3.07 10.81 -2.98
C SER A 132 -3.01 9.66 -3.98
N TYR A 133 -2.60 8.46 -3.51
CA TYR A 133 -2.54 7.24 -4.29
C TYR A 133 -3.90 6.86 -4.89
N TRP A 134 -4.95 6.75 -4.06
CA TRP A 134 -6.28 6.33 -4.50
C TRP A 134 -6.88 7.31 -5.49
N LYS A 135 -6.69 8.62 -5.26
CA LYS A 135 -7.11 9.66 -6.20
C LYS A 135 -6.52 9.43 -7.58
N GLU A 136 -5.21 9.25 -7.67
CA GLU A 136 -4.53 9.07 -8.96
C GLU A 136 -4.96 7.76 -9.65
N ALA A 137 -5.03 6.65 -8.89
CA ALA A 137 -5.48 5.36 -9.40
C ALA A 137 -6.91 5.43 -9.97
N LEU A 138 -7.82 6.09 -9.25
CA LEU A 138 -9.19 6.28 -9.69
C LEU A 138 -9.30 7.18 -10.93
N LEU A 139 -8.62 8.33 -10.93
CA LEU A 139 -8.64 9.24 -12.08
C LEU A 139 -8.10 8.54 -13.33
N LYS A 140 -6.96 7.85 -13.24
CA LYS A 140 -6.39 7.08 -14.34
C LYS A 140 -7.37 6.03 -14.89
N ARG A 141 -8.09 5.35 -14.00
CA ARG A 141 -9.11 4.36 -14.39
C ARG A 141 -10.35 4.99 -15.02
N LEU A 142 -10.78 6.16 -14.54
CA LEU A 142 -11.91 6.91 -15.10
C LEU A 142 -11.58 7.50 -16.49
N CYS A 143 -10.35 7.98 -16.69
CA CYS A 143 -9.88 8.47 -18.00
C CYS A 143 -9.85 7.35 -19.05
N SER A 144 -9.34 6.17 -18.67
CA SER A 144 -9.16 5.03 -19.58
C SER A 144 -10.43 4.24 -19.87
N ALA A 145 -11.51 4.45 -19.11
CA ALA A 145 -12.75 3.71 -19.27
C ALA A 145 -13.52 4.11 -20.55
N PRO A 146 -13.86 3.13 -21.43
CA PRO A 146 -14.80 3.37 -22.51
C PRO A 146 -16.23 3.44 -21.93
N GLY A 147 -16.99 4.46 -22.34
CA GLY A 147 -18.39 4.62 -21.97
C GLY A 147 -18.64 5.49 -20.72
N PRO A 148 -19.92 5.83 -20.46
CA PRO A 148 -20.29 6.82 -19.45
C PRO A 148 -20.48 6.26 -18.03
N THR A 149 -20.49 4.93 -17.85
CA THR A 149 -20.94 4.32 -16.59
C THR A 149 -19.92 3.31 -16.06
N LEU A 150 -19.17 3.70 -15.01
CA LEU A 150 -18.40 2.78 -14.19
C LEU A 150 -19.10 2.62 -12.84
N CYS A 151 -19.25 1.38 -12.36
CA CYS A 151 -19.79 1.14 -11.03
C CYS A 151 -18.65 0.91 -10.02
N ILE A 152 -18.91 1.20 -8.74
CA ILE A 152 -17.94 1.09 -7.64
C ILE A 152 -17.36 -0.33 -7.55
N ARG A 153 -18.18 -1.35 -7.79
CA ARG A 153 -17.76 -2.76 -7.74
C ARG A 153 -16.68 -3.07 -8.79
N ASP A 154 -16.83 -2.53 -10.00
CA ASP A 154 -15.86 -2.78 -11.07
C ASP A 154 -14.56 -2.03 -10.79
N LEU A 155 -14.64 -0.78 -10.31
CA LEU A 155 -13.48 -0.02 -9.85
C LEU A 155 -12.72 -0.75 -8.73
N SER A 156 -13.46 -1.32 -7.77
CA SER A 156 -12.89 -2.06 -6.63
C SER A 156 -12.12 -3.29 -7.09
N LYS A 157 -12.69 -4.07 -8.02
CA LYS A 157 -12.02 -5.24 -8.60
C LYS A 157 -10.81 -4.85 -9.45
N ASP A 158 -10.96 -3.89 -10.35
CA ASP A 158 -9.89 -3.48 -11.29
C ASP A 158 -8.67 -2.89 -10.56
N LEU A 159 -8.92 -2.11 -9.49
CA LEU A 159 -7.87 -1.44 -8.75
C LEU A 159 -7.39 -2.23 -7.53
N ALA A 160 -8.09 -3.29 -7.15
CA ALA A 160 -7.90 -4.03 -5.89
C ALA A 160 -8.04 -3.16 -4.62
N ILE A 161 -8.75 -2.02 -4.73
CA ILE A 161 -9.00 -1.09 -3.63
C ILE A 161 -10.35 -1.42 -3.01
N ALA A 162 -10.46 -1.41 -1.68
CA ALA A 162 -11.72 -1.60 -0.98
C ALA A 162 -12.78 -0.57 -1.43
N SER A 163 -14.04 -1.00 -1.55
CA SER A 163 -15.11 -0.13 -2.02
C SER A 163 -15.34 1.07 -1.10
N SER A 164 -15.07 0.94 0.21
CA SER A 164 -15.10 2.05 1.17
C SER A 164 -14.13 3.16 0.82
N ASP A 165 -12.90 2.81 0.42
CA ASP A 165 -11.84 3.77 0.08
C ASP A 165 -12.12 4.47 -1.25
N ILE A 166 -12.76 3.75 -2.19
CA ILE A 166 -13.24 4.34 -3.44
C ILE A 166 -14.36 5.34 -3.18
N VAL A 167 -15.35 4.95 -2.37
CA VAL A 167 -16.49 5.80 -2.00
C VAL A 167 -16.02 7.06 -1.30
N SER A 168 -15.15 6.93 -0.29
CA SER A 168 -14.60 8.08 0.44
C SER A 168 -13.80 9.00 -0.48
N THR A 169 -12.94 8.45 -1.34
CA THR A 169 -12.14 9.25 -2.29
C THR A 169 -13.03 10.00 -3.29
N LEU A 170 -14.07 9.37 -3.83
CA LEU A 170 -14.99 10.02 -4.77
C LEU A 170 -15.87 11.08 -4.09
N GLN A 171 -16.27 10.86 -2.84
CA GLN A 171 -17.02 11.85 -2.04
C GLN A 171 -16.18 13.09 -1.74
N GLU A 172 -14.94 12.90 -1.27
CA GLU A 172 -14.00 14.00 -0.99
C GLU A 172 -13.74 14.87 -2.23
N ARG A 173 -13.87 14.31 -3.44
CA ARG A 173 -13.66 15.02 -4.71
C ARG A 173 -14.94 15.55 -5.35
N GLY A 174 -16.11 15.31 -4.76
CA GLY A 174 -17.39 15.68 -5.38
C GLY A 174 -17.66 14.96 -6.72
N LEU A 175 -17.01 13.80 -6.92
CA LEU A 175 -17.15 12.96 -8.11
C LEU A 175 -18.20 11.85 -7.94
N MET A 176 -18.97 11.89 -6.86
CA MET A 176 -20.07 10.97 -6.62
C MET A 176 -21.35 11.73 -6.28
N LYS A 177 -22.46 11.31 -6.89
CA LYS A 177 -23.82 11.75 -6.53
C LYS A 177 -24.66 10.56 -6.11
N TYR A 178 -25.61 10.80 -5.22
CA TYR A 178 -26.64 9.82 -4.87
C TYR A 178 -27.90 10.13 -5.67
N TRP A 179 -28.40 9.16 -6.43
CA TRP A 179 -29.58 9.34 -7.27
C TRP A 179 -30.42 8.05 -7.28
N LYS A 180 -31.71 8.17 -6.91
CA LYS A 180 -32.68 7.06 -6.88
C LYS A 180 -32.14 5.79 -6.17
N GLY A 181 -31.51 5.96 -5.01
CA GLY A 181 -30.99 4.82 -4.24
C GLY A 181 -29.64 4.27 -4.71
N LYS A 182 -29.00 4.89 -5.71
CA LYS A 182 -27.74 4.43 -6.29
C LYS A 182 -26.67 5.52 -6.24
N HIS A 183 -25.43 5.10 -5.97
CA HIS A 183 -24.25 5.94 -6.15
C HIS A 183 -23.88 6.00 -7.63
N ILE A 184 -23.84 7.21 -8.20
CA ILE A 184 -23.43 7.50 -9.57
C ILE A 184 -22.07 8.20 -9.53
N VAL A 185 -21.11 7.63 -10.25
CA VAL A 185 -19.78 8.24 -10.46
C VAL A 185 -19.88 9.25 -11.60
N LEU A 186 -19.45 10.48 -11.35
CA LEU A 186 -19.46 11.56 -12.34
C LEU A 186 -18.15 11.59 -13.11
N LYS A 187 -18.23 11.54 -14.44
CA LYS A 187 -17.12 11.85 -15.34
C LYS A 187 -17.22 13.34 -15.72
N LYS A 188 -16.61 14.23 -14.94
CA LYS A 188 -16.51 15.66 -15.31
C LYS A 188 -15.28 15.84 -16.19
N GLN A 189 -15.43 16.44 -17.38
CA GLN A 189 -14.28 16.76 -18.25
C GLN A 189 -13.27 17.68 -17.57
N GLU A 190 -13.73 18.66 -16.79
CA GLU A 190 -12.88 19.62 -16.05
C GLU A 190 -12.04 19.02 -14.91
N VAL A 191 -12.32 17.79 -14.46
CA VAL A 191 -11.54 17.10 -13.41
C VAL A 191 -10.52 16.13 -14.03
N LEU A 192 -10.56 15.94 -15.35
CA LEU A 192 -9.64 15.11 -16.11
C LEU A 192 -8.45 15.92 -16.67
N GLU A 193 -8.50 17.25 -16.54
CA GLU A 193 -7.41 18.22 -16.78
C GLU A 193 -6.71 18.59 -15.45
#